data_AF-A0A949E0M1-F1
#
_entry.id   AF-A0A949E0M1-F1
#
_cell.length_a   1.000
_cell.length_b   1.000
_cell.length_c   1.000
_cell.angle_alpha   90.00
_cell.angle_beta   90.00
_cell.angle_gamma   90.00
#
_symmetry.space_group_name_H-M   'P 1'
#
loop_
_entity.id
_entity.type
_entity.pdbx_description
1 polymer ?
#
loop_
_entity_poly.entity_id
_entity_poly.type
_entity_poly.pdbx_seq_one_letter_code
_entity_poly.pdbx_strand_id
1 'polypeptide(L)'
;MNRSSDINKIKRDTQEYFSRFRIPSGCAIFGVINEAGERFSGRTIMDGISIMHERSNGLGGGFAAYGIYPQFDNDWAFHIFYDDMEAKRQTEGEIAVNFKVLLSEEIPTRKISRIVSPPIIYRYFLKLKRNSHPDRKNSGSSNNGNRSASEAEEDLIVSFVMRVNRDISGAYIISSGKNMGIFKGVGFPEDIGLFFRIDEYKGYLWTSHGRFPTNSVGWWGGAHPFGLLDWSVVHNGEISSYGTNKRFVSGFGYECTLSTDTEVITYLLDLIVRKQKIDIEMVHLILA
;
A
#
# COMPACT_ATOMS: atom_id res chain seq x y z
N MET A 1 -2.71 16.39 -42.45
CA MET A 1 -1.45 16.86 -41.82
C MET A 1 -1.84 18.00 -40.88
N ASN A 2 -1.69 18.01 -39.55
CA ASN A 2 -0.84 17.23 -38.66
C ASN A 2 -1.41 17.28 -37.21
N ARG A 3 -2.68 16.89 -36.98
CA ARG A 3 -3.32 16.98 -35.63
C ARG A 3 -2.56 16.26 -34.50
N SER A 4 -1.76 15.24 -34.84
CA SER A 4 -0.93 14.49 -33.89
C SER A 4 0.29 15.29 -33.41
N SER A 5 0.83 16.20 -34.22
CA SER A 5 1.96 17.03 -33.81
C SER A 5 1.55 18.11 -32.81
N ASP A 6 0.34 18.66 -32.94
CA ASP A 6 -0.15 19.71 -32.05
C ASP A 6 -0.53 19.18 -30.66
N ILE A 7 -1.12 17.98 -30.58
CA ILE A 7 -1.42 17.33 -29.29
C ILE A 7 -0.12 16.98 -28.53
N ASN A 8 0.90 16.50 -29.23
CA ASN A 8 2.20 16.20 -28.62
C ASN A 8 2.95 17.47 -28.20
N LYS A 9 2.74 18.59 -28.91
CA LYS A 9 3.30 19.89 -28.54
C LYS A 9 2.61 20.45 -27.30
N ILE A 10 1.29 20.37 -27.23
CA ILE A 10 0.48 20.74 -26.06
C ILE A 10 0.86 19.89 -24.83
N LYS A 11 1.04 18.56 -24.99
CA LYS A 11 1.46 17.67 -23.88
C LYS A 11 2.87 17.97 -23.36
N ARG A 12 3.80 18.33 -24.24
CA ARG A 12 5.14 18.79 -23.83
C ARG A 12 5.07 20.12 -23.10
N ASP A 13 4.23 21.05 -23.58
CA ASP A 13 4.03 22.36 -22.93
C ASP A 13 3.39 22.23 -21.55
N THR A 14 2.41 21.35 -21.35
CA THR A 14 1.82 21.14 -20.01
C THR A 14 2.80 20.49 -19.05
N GLN A 15 3.59 19.50 -19.49
CA GLN A 15 4.61 18.88 -18.64
C GLN A 15 5.72 19.86 -18.27
N GLU A 16 6.14 20.73 -19.20
CA GLU A 16 7.11 21.79 -18.94
C GLU A 16 6.52 22.91 -18.05
N TYR A 17 5.26 23.31 -18.28
CA TYR A 17 4.55 24.32 -17.49
C TYR A 17 4.36 23.87 -16.03
N PHE A 18 3.91 22.64 -15.80
CA PHE A 18 3.71 22.09 -14.46
C PHE A 18 5.01 21.76 -13.73
N SER A 19 6.15 21.66 -14.43
CA SER A 19 7.45 21.57 -13.76
C SER A 19 7.94 22.92 -13.22
N ARG A 20 7.45 24.04 -13.75
CA ARG A 20 7.80 25.41 -13.29
C ARG A 20 6.91 25.91 -12.14
N PHE A 21 5.74 25.32 -11.92
CA PHE A 21 4.82 25.68 -10.83
C PHE A 21 4.54 24.47 -9.95
N ARG A 22 4.89 24.54 -8.66
CA ARG A 22 4.50 23.53 -7.67
C ARG A 22 2.97 23.50 -7.59
N ILE A 23 2.34 22.40 -7.99
CA ILE A 23 0.90 22.17 -7.79
C ILE A 23 0.70 21.32 -6.54
N PRO A 24 0.37 21.93 -5.38
CA PRO A 24 0.20 21.21 -4.13
C PRO A 24 -1.06 20.32 -4.07
N SER A 25 -2.00 20.43 -5.02
CA SER A 25 -3.33 19.78 -4.97
C SER A 25 -3.68 18.94 -6.21
N GLY A 26 -2.65 18.44 -6.89
CA GLY A 26 -2.79 17.82 -8.21
C GLY A 26 -3.29 16.38 -8.23
N CYS A 27 -3.32 15.65 -7.10
CA CYS A 27 -3.67 14.23 -7.11
C CYS A 27 -5.17 13.97 -7.27
N ALA A 28 -5.50 12.77 -7.77
CA ALA A 28 -6.84 12.23 -7.85
C ALA A 28 -7.07 11.26 -6.68
N ILE A 29 -8.20 11.37 -5.99
CA ILE A 29 -8.64 10.39 -4.98
C ILE A 29 -10.10 10.06 -5.23
N PHE A 30 -10.41 8.77 -5.25
CA PHE A 30 -11.78 8.29 -5.26
C PHE A 30 -11.91 7.11 -4.32
N GLY A 31 -13.01 7.02 -3.59
CA GLY A 31 -13.32 5.92 -2.69
C GLY A 31 -14.80 5.58 -2.75
N VAL A 32 -15.13 4.30 -2.60
CA VAL A 32 -16.50 3.80 -2.61
C VAL A 32 -16.63 2.64 -1.65
N ILE A 33 -17.68 2.67 -0.82
CA ILE A 33 -18.02 1.65 0.14
C ILE A 33 -19.48 1.23 -0.05
N ASN A 34 -19.75 -0.06 0.06
CA ASN A 34 -21.10 -0.58 0.24
C ASN A 34 -21.32 -0.82 1.74
N GLU A 35 -22.16 0.00 2.36
CA GLU A 35 -22.46 -0.06 3.80
C GLU A 35 -23.18 -1.35 4.22
N ALA A 36 -23.84 -2.04 3.28
CA ALA A 36 -24.43 -3.36 3.53
C ALA A 36 -23.37 -4.49 3.54
N GLY A 37 -22.11 -4.20 3.23
CA GLY A 37 -21.03 -5.18 3.18
C GLY A 37 -21.05 -6.09 1.94
N GLU A 38 -21.94 -5.84 0.98
CA GLU A 38 -22.02 -6.64 -0.24
C GLU A 38 -20.87 -6.31 -1.19
N ARG A 39 -20.23 -7.36 -1.72
CA ARG A 39 -19.09 -7.23 -2.61
C ARG A 39 -19.52 -6.91 -4.03
N PHE A 40 -18.98 -5.83 -4.59
CA PHE A 40 -19.21 -5.40 -5.97
C PHE A 40 -17.89 -5.37 -6.76
N SER A 41 -17.99 -5.34 -8.09
CA SER A 41 -16.82 -5.35 -8.98
C SER A 41 -15.96 -4.09 -8.81
N GLY A 42 -14.64 -4.26 -8.87
CA GLY A 42 -13.69 -3.15 -8.90
C GLY A 42 -13.83 -2.24 -10.13
N ARG A 43 -14.69 -2.57 -11.12
CA ARG A 43 -14.98 -1.69 -12.25
C ARG A 43 -15.49 -0.32 -11.79
N THR A 44 -16.32 -0.26 -10.75
CA THR A 44 -16.87 0.99 -10.21
C THR A 44 -15.78 1.96 -9.76
N ILE A 45 -14.75 1.47 -9.04
CA ILE A 45 -13.65 2.32 -8.59
C ILE A 45 -12.76 2.75 -9.77
N MET A 46 -12.54 1.86 -10.75
CA MET A 46 -11.78 2.20 -11.97
C MET A 46 -12.47 3.30 -12.79
N ASP A 47 -13.78 3.22 -12.97
CA ASP A 47 -14.55 4.23 -13.69
C ASP A 47 -14.52 5.57 -12.96
N GLY A 48 -14.76 5.55 -11.65
CA GLY A 48 -14.79 6.77 -10.84
C GLY A 48 -13.45 7.48 -10.70
N ILE A 49 -12.31 6.78 -10.71
CA ILE A 49 -11.00 7.45 -10.72
C ILE A 49 -10.63 7.98 -12.11
N SER A 50 -11.08 7.32 -13.19
CA SER A 50 -10.71 7.68 -14.57
C SER A 50 -11.21 9.05 -15.02
N ILE A 51 -12.32 9.55 -14.45
CA ILE A 51 -12.83 10.91 -14.74
C ILE A 51 -11.90 12.00 -14.21
N MET A 52 -10.97 11.65 -13.33
CA MET A 52 -9.95 12.55 -12.77
C MET A 52 -8.58 12.40 -13.46
N HIS A 53 -8.53 11.88 -14.70
CA HIS A 53 -7.27 11.72 -15.47
C HIS A 53 -6.36 12.96 -15.42
N GLU A 54 -6.94 14.15 -15.61
CA GLU A 54 -6.22 15.43 -15.61
C GLU A 54 -5.67 15.84 -14.22
N ARG A 55 -6.10 15.16 -13.16
CA ARG A 55 -5.55 15.27 -11.78
C ARG A 55 -4.50 14.19 -11.52
N SER A 56 -3.78 13.77 -12.54
CA SER A 56 -2.72 12.76 -12.45
C SER A 56 -1.73 13.00 -13.58
N ASN A 57 -0.50 12.50 -13.43
CA ASN A 57 0.53 12.64 -14.46
C ASN A 57 1.19 11.30 -14.84
N GLY A 58 0.59 10.19 -14.43
CA GLY A 58 1.08 8.84 -14.75
C GLY A 58 2.30 8.38 -13.96
N LEU A 59 2.76 9.14 -12.96
CA LEU A 59 3.92 8.77 -12.11
C LEU A 59 3.55 7.91 -10.90
N GLY A 60 2.27 7.57 -10.76
CA GLY A 60 1.80 6.66 -9.72
C GLY A 60 0.29 6.51 -9.77
N GLY A 61 -0.18 5.28 -9.71
CA GLY A 61 -1.60 4.94 -9.63
C GLY A 61 -1.78 3.71 -8.76
N GLY A 62 -2.94 3.58 -8.12
CA GLY A 62 -3.23 2.38 -7.36
C GLY A 62 -4.59 2.35 -6.70
N PHE A 63 -4.86 1.20 -6.10
CA PHE A 63 -6.11 0.81 -5.47
C PHE A 63 -5.82 0.07 -4.17
N ALA A 64 -6.63 0.29 -3.15
CA ALA A 64 -6.74 -0.62 -2.01
C ALA A 64 -8.17 -1.16 -1.98
N ALA A 65 -8.30 -2.42 -1.60
CA ALA A 65 -9.58 -3.11 -1.69
C ALA A 65 -9.76 -4.07 -0.53
N TYR A 66 -10.97 -4.13 -0.01
CA TYR A 66 -11.35 -4.92 1.16
C TYR A 66 -12.48 -5.90 0.81
N GLY A 67 -12.44 -7.08 1.40
CA GLY A 67 -13.34 -8.19 1.06
C GLY A 67 -12.94 -8.94 -0.21
N ILE A 68 -11.73 -8.73 -0.72
CA ILE A 68 -11.29 -9.26 -2.02
C ILE A 68 -10.79 -10.71 -1.96
N TYR A 69 -10.55 -11.23 -0.76
CA TYR A 69 -10.03 -12.59 -0.53
C TYR A 69 -10.95 -13.37 0.42
N PRO A 70 -12.23 -13.58 0.09
CA PRO A 70 -13.19 -14.26 0.96
C PRO A 70 -12.76 -15.68 1.37
N GLN A 71 -11.96 -16.35 0.55
CA GLN A 71 -11.45 -17.68 0.80
C GLN A 71 -10.27 -17.73 1.79
N PHE A 72 -9.70 -16.56 2.12
CA PHE A 72 -8.58 -16.34 3.04
C PHE A 72 -8.89 -15.17 3.99
N ASP A 73 -10.15 -15.01 4.38
CA ASP A 73 -10.66 -13.84 5.08
C ASP A 73 -10.02 -13.59 6.46
N ASN A 74 -9.55 -14.66 7.10
CA ASN A 74 -8.89 -14.64 8.41
C ASN A 74 -7.36 -14.80 8.33
N ASP A 75 -6.81 -14.85 7.11
CA ASP A 75 -5.38 -15.10 6.85
C ASP A 75 -4.67 -13.82 6.41
N TRP A 76 -3.39 -13.69 6.75
CA TRP A 76 -2.59 -12.54 6.32
C TRP A 76 -2.31 -12.64 4.82
N ALA A 77 -2.62 -11.58 4.08
CA ALA A 77 -2.32 -11.43 2.67
C ALA A 77 -1.18 -10.43 2.49
N PHE A 78 0.00 -10.94 2.12
CA PHE A 78 1.12 -10.08 1.75
C PHE A 78 1.13 -9.87 0.25
N HIS A 79 1.17 -8.61 -0.19
CA HIS A 79 1.55 -8.27 -1.56
C HIS A 79 2.98 -7.76 -1.55
N ILE A 80 3.86 -8.36 -2.35
CA ILE A 80 5.29 -8.07 -2.33
C ILE A 80 5.78 -7.77 -3.75
N PHE A 81 6.54 -6.69 -3.88
CA PHE A 81 7.32 -6.38 -5.07
C PHE A 81 8.74 -6.87 -4.89
N TYR A 82 9.28 -7.50 -5.92
CA TYR A 82 10.69 -7.87 -6.01
C TYR A 82 11.34 -7.28 -7.24
N ASP A 83 12.51 -6.67 -7.06
CA ASP A 83 13.32 -6.15 -8.17
C ASP A 83 13.95 -7.31 -8.98
N ASP A 84 14.29 -8.40 -8.30
CA ASP A 84 14.89 -9.59 -8.91
C ASP A 84 14.54 -10.90 -8.17
N MET A 85 14.99 -12.02 -8.74
CA MET A 85 14.76 -13.36 -8.19
C MET A 85 15.54 -13.64 -6.90
N GLU A 86 16.64 -12.92 -6.65
CA GLU A 86 17.44 -13.10 -5.44
C GLU A 86 16.75 -12.47 -4.23
N ALA A 87 16.21 -11.24 -4.38
CA ALA A 87 15.36 -10.60 -3.39
C ALA A 87 14.13 -11.45 -3.06
N LYS A 88 13.50 -12.05 -4.08
CA LYS A 88 12.41 -13.01 -3.90
C LYS A 88 12.85 -14.22 -3.09
N ARG A 89 13.96 -14.86 -3.46
CA ARG A 89 14.49 -16.06 -2.78
C ARG A 89 14.81 -15.80 -1.31
N GLN A 90 15.46 -14.67 -1.01
CA GLN A 90 15.79 -14.28 0.37
C GLN A 90 14.52 -14.04 1.20
N THR A 91 13.56 -13.31 0.64
CA THR A 91 12.29 -13.01 1.31
C THR A 91 11.47 -14.28 1.55
N GLU A 92 11.41 -15.20 0.59
CA GLU A 92 10.74 -16.49 0.78
C GLU A 92 11.42 -17.37 1.83
N GLY A 93 12.74 -17.23 2.01
CA GLY A 93 13.47 -17.81 3.13
C GLY A 93 12.95 -17.30 4.49
N GLU A 94 12.86 -15.98 4.64
CA GLU A 94 12.30 -15.35 5.85
C GLU A 94 10.82 -15.72 6.06
N ILE A 95 10.01 -15.74 5.00
CA ILE A 95 8.61 -16.17 5.07
C ILE A 95 8.52 -17.62 5.55
N ALA A 96 9.35 -18.51 5.00
CA ALA A 96 9.36 -19.92 5.37
C ALA A 96 9.79 -20.15 6.82
N VAL A 97 10.64 -19.29 7.41
CA VAL A 97 10.98 -19.37 8.84
C VAL A 97 9.78 -18.98 9.71
N ASN A 98 9.09 -17.88 9.36
CA ASN A 98 8.13 -17.23 10.26
C ASN A 98 6.66 -17.69 10.06
N PHE A 99 6.30 -18.16 8.85
CA PHE A 99 4.93 -18.39 8.46
C PHE A 99 4.70 -19.78 7.86
N LYS A 100 3.48 -20.28 8.00
CA LYS A 100 2.91 -21.32 7.16
C LYS A 100 2.28 -20.65 5.94
N VAL A 101 2.84 -20.92 4.75
CA VAL A 101 2.29 -20.46 3.48
C VAL A 101 1.10 -21.34 3.10
N LEU A 102 -0.07 -20.73 2.92
CA LEU A 102 -1.29 -21.38 2.44
C LEU A 102 -1.36 -21.36 0.91
N LEU A 103 -0.98 -20.23 0.31
CA LEU A 103 -0.88 -20.03 -1.13
C LEU A 103 0.20 -18.98 -1.41
N SER A 104 0.97 -19.19 -2.48
CA SER A 104 1.92 -18.23 -3.04
C SER A 104 1.75 -18.26 -4.55
N GLU A 105 1.53 -17.11 -5.16
CA GLU A 105 1.38 -16.98 -6.60
C GLU A 105 1.75 -15.57 -7.06
N GLU A 106 2.11 -15.47 -8.35
CA GLU A 106 2.20 -14.18 -9.01
C GLU A 106 0.81 -13.53 -9.06
N ILE A 107 0.72 -12.23 -8.77
CA ILE A 107 -0.56 -11.53 -8.91
C ILE A 107 -0.95 -11.53 -10.40
N PRO A 108 -2.15 -11.99 -10.78
CA PRO A 108 -2.55 -12.01 -12.17
C PRO A 108 -2.57 -10.62 -12.80
N THR A 109 -1.89 -10.46 -13.94
CA THR A 109 -1.81 -9.19 -14.67
C THR A 109 -2.23 -9.30 -16.14
N ARG A 110 -2.58 -8.18 -16.77
CA ARG A 110 -2.74 -8.03 -18.21
C ARG A 110 -1.54 -7.29 -18.79
N LYS A 111 -1.14 -7.64 -20.02
CA LYS A 111 -0.14 -6.85 -20.76
C LYS A 111 -0.76 -5.53 -21.21
N ILE A 112 -0.27 -4.42 -20.69
CA ILE A 112 -0.67 -3.06 -21.04
C ILE A 112 0.56 -2.31 -21.56
N SER A 113 0.51 -1.77 -22.78
CA SER A 113 1.67 -1.13 -23.42
C SER A 113 2.20 0.10 -22.68
N ARG A 114 1.36 0.77 -21.89
CA ARG A 114 1.73 1.93 -21.06
C ARG A 114 2.43 1.56 -19.75
N ILE A 115 2.34 0.30 -19.33
CA ILE A 115 3.03 -0.19 -18.13
C ILE A 115 4.35 -0.80 -18.56
N VAL A 116 5.45 -0.14 -18.17
CA VAL A 116 6.81 -0.51 -18.57
C VAL A 116 7.56 -1.06 -17.35
N SER A 117 8.21 -2.21 -17.54
CA SER A 117 9.08 -2.84 -16.55
C SER A 117 8.47 -2.94 -15.14
N PRO A 118 7.32 -3.63 -14.98
CA PRO A 118 6.82 -3.94 -13.64
C PRO A 118 7.83 -4.81 -12.88
N PRO A 119 7.93 -4.66 -11.54
CA PRO A 119 8.68 -5.60 -10.71
C PRO A 119 8.04 -6.99 -10.77
N ILE A 120 8.69 -7.98 -10.18
CA ILE A 120 8.06 -9.28 -9.92
C ILE A 120 7.05 -9.08 -8.79
N ILE A 121 5.78 -9.40 -9.02
CA ILE A 121 4.70 -9.09 -8.09
C ILE A 121 4.04 -10.37 -7.61
N TYR A 122 4.16 -10.67 -6.32
CA TYR A 122 3.59 -11.87 -5.73
C TYR A 122 2.62 -11.53 -4.62
N ARG A 123 1.65 -12.43 -4.42
CA ARG A 123 0.85 -12.47 -3.21
C ARG A 123 1.06 -13.76 -2.44
N TYR A 124 1.07 -13.63 -1.12
CA TYR A 124 1.25 -14.74 -0.19
C TYR A 124 0.12 -14.72 0.83
N PHE A 125 -0.55 -15.86 1.01
CA PHE A 125 -1.55 -16.05 2.07
C PHE A 125 -0.92 -16.86 3.19
N LEU A 126 -0.92 -16.32 4.40
CA LEU A 126 -0.01 -16.73 5.48
C LEU A 126 -0.73 -16.91 6.82
N LYS A 127 -0.26 -17.89 7.60
CA LYS A 127 -0.52 -18.03 9.04
C LYS A 127 0.79 -17.97 9.81
N LEU A 128 0.82 -17.30 10.97
CA LEU A 128 2.00 -17.33 11.84
C LEU A 128 2.28 -18.76 12.31
N LYS A 129 3.56 -19.13 12.37
CA LYS A 129 3.97 -20.37 13.04
C LYS A 129 3.91 -20.19 14.56
N ARG A 130 3.30 -21.16 15.25
CA ARG A 130 3.16 -21.18 16.72
C ARG A 130 4.49 -21.09 17.48
N ASN A 131 5.60 -21.47 16.86
CA ASN A 131 6.94 -21.47 17.49
C ASN A 131 7.70 -20.15 17.30
N SER A 132 7.16 -19.21 16.53
CA SER A 132 7.75 -17.88 16.33
C SER A 132 7.41 -16.90 17.46
N HIS A 133 6.84 -17.39 18.57
CA HIS A 133 6.64 -16.64 19.81
C HIS A 133 7.89 -16.75 20.68
N PRO A 134 8.72 -15.70 20.82
CA PRO A 134 9.88 -15.74 21.71
C PRO A 134 9.48 -15.76 23.20
N ASP A 135 8.25 -15.38 23.55
CA ASP A 135 7.90 -15.03 24.94
C ASP A 135 7.08 -16.05 25.74
N ARG A 136 6.88 -17.28 25.26
CA ARG A 136 6.17 -18.29 26.06
C ARG A 136 7.01 -18.94 27.17
N LYS A 137 8.31 -18.67 27.26
CA LYS A 137 9.20 -19.30 28.26
C LYS A 137 9.57 -18.42 29.46
N ASN A 138 9.28 -17.12 29.46
CA ASN A 138 9.59 -16.22 30.60
C ASN A 138 8.37 -15.43 31.07
N SER A 139 7.23 -16.10 31.31
CA SER A 139 6.17 -15.56 32.16
C SER A 139 6.55 -15.70 33.64
N GLY A 140 7.68 -15.08 34.00
CA GLY A 140 8.14 -14.87 35.36
C GLY A 140 8.57 -13.41 35.47
N SER A 141 7.70 -12.59 36.07
CA SER A 141 7.94 -11.20 36.47
C SER A 141 8.27 -10.18 35.36
N SER A 142 7.22 -9.61 34.74
CA SER A 142 7.21 -8.17 34.46
C SER A 142 5.78 -7.65 34.30
N ASN A 143 5.47 -6.58 35.03
CA ASN A 143 4.20 -5.85 35.01
C ASN A 143 4.00 -5.11 33.67
N ASN A 144 3.76 -5.83 32.58
CA ASN A 144 3.22 -5.24 31.34
C ASN A 144 1.87 -5.88 31.05
N GLY A 145 0.83 -5.03 31.02
CA GLY A 145 -0.58 -5.42 31.02
C GLY A 145 -0.97 -6.47 29.98
N ASN A 146 -2.06 -7.19 30.29
CA ASN A 146 -2.70 -8.21 29.44
C ASN A 146 -2.79 -7.77 27.96
N ARG A 147 -1.78 -8.08 27.14
CA ARG A 147 -1.88 -7.95 25.69
C ARG A 147 -2.72 -9.09 25.15
N SER A 148 -3.68 -8.78 24.28
CA SER A 148 -4.46 -9.81 23.61
C SER A 148 -3.57 -10.62 22.66
N ALA A 149 -3.95 -11.87 22.37
CA ALA A 149 -3.21 -12.70 21.41
C ALA A 149 -3.18 -12.07 20.01
N SER A 150 -4.23 -11.33 19.62
CA SER A 150 -4.30 -10.61 18.34
C SER A 150 -3.26 -9.49 18.25
N GLU A 151 -3.09 -8.71 19.33
CA GLU A 151 -2.12 -7.61 19.34
C GLU A 151 -0.67 -8.10 19.25
N ALA A 152 -0.38 -9.24 19.88
CA ALA A 152 0.93 -9.88 19.77
C ALA A 152 1.19 -10.40 18.34
N GLU A 153 0.16 -10.93 17.68
CA GLU A 153 0.23 -11.37 16.28
C GLU A 153 0.51 -10.19 15.34
N GLU A 154 -0.23 -9.09 15.49
CA GLU A 154 -0.05 -7.86 14.72
C GLU A 154 1.33 -7.24 14.93
N ASP A 155 1.85 -7.23 16.17
CA ASP A 155 3.22 -6.78 16.46
C ASP A 155 4.28 -7.58 15.70
N LEU A 156 4.08 -8.89 15.57
CA LEU A 156 4.98 -9.76 14.82
C LEU A 156 4.91 -9.48 13.31
N ILE A 157 3.70 -9.23 12.76
CA ILE A 157 3.53 -8.83 11.36
C ILE A 157 4.22 -7.50 11.09
N VAL A 158 3.97 -6.47 11.89
CA VAL A 158 4.61 -5.16 11.74
C VAL A 158 6.13 -5.30 11.80
N SER A 159 6.64 -6.02 12.81
CA SER A 159 8.08 -6.26 12.94
C SER A 159 8.68 -6.99 11.73
N PHE A 160 7.95 -7.95 11.15
CA PHE A 160 8.37 -8.65 9.94
C PHE A 160 8.40 -7.73 8.73
N VAL A 161 7.34 -6.93 8.54
CA VAL A 161 7.25 -5.95 7.44
C VAL A 161 8.39 -4.95 7.48
N MET A 162 8.64 -4.34 8.64
CA MET A 162 9.74 -3.38 8.81
C MET A 162 11.09 -4.00 8.52
N ARG A 163 11.32 -5.24 8.97
CA ARG A 163 12.58 -5.95 8.74
C ARG A 163 12.81 -6.27 7.28
N VAL A 164 11.82 -6.85 6.58
CA VAL A 164 11.95 -7.19 5.16
C VAL A 164 12.21 -5.94 4.32
N ASN A 165 11.40 -4.90 4.52
CA ASN A 165 11.51 -3.65 3.74
C ASN A 165 12.80 -2.88 4.01
N ARG A 166 13.47 -3.12 5.16
CA ARG A 166 14.75 -2.49 5.53
C ARG A 166 15.95 -3.33 5.11
N ASP A 167 15.92 -4.63 5.38
CA ASP A 167 17.11 -5.50 5.37
C ASP A 167 17.26 -6.28 4.06
N ILE A 168 16.18 -6.51 3.30
CA ILE A 168 16.23 -7.23 2.03
C ILE A 168 16.12 -6.23 0.88
N SER A 169 17.28 -5.85 0.32
CA SER A 169 17.35 -4.97 -0.84
C SER A 169 16.54 -5.53 -2.00
N GLY A 170 15.68 -4.70 -2.59
CA GLY A 170 14.82 -5.07 -3.71
C GLY A 170 13.60 -5.89 -3.34
N ALA A 171 13.23 -6.00 -2.05
CA ALA A 171 11.96 -6.57 -1.61
C ALA A 171 11.12 -5.53 -0.86
N TYR A 172 9.86 -5.37 -1.27
CA TYR A 172 8.94 -4.40 -0.69
C TYR A 172 7.58 -5.01 -0.43
N ILE A 173 7.24 -5.25 0.83
CA ILE A 173 5.90 -5.60 1.25
C ILE A 173 5.05 -4.33 1.21
N ILE A 174 4.11 -4.27 0.27
CA ILE A 174 3.26 -3.10 0.00
C ILE A 174 1.85 -3.23 0.60
N SER A 175 1.46 -4.43 1.02
CA SER A 175 0.19 -4.75 1.67
C SER A 175 0.43 -5.92 2.61
N SER A 176 -0.18 -5.88 3.81
CA SER A 176 0.04 -6.88 4.85
C SER A 176 -1.18 -7.16 5.72
N GLY A 177 -2.39 -6.92 5.21
CA GLY A 177 -3.65 -7.07 5.95
C GLY A 177 -4.36 -8.39 5.72
N LYS A 178 -5.49 -8.57 6.40
CA LYS A 178 -6.42 -9.70 6.23
C LYS A 178 -7.58 -9.29 5.33
N ASN A 179 -7.98 -10.19 4.43
CA ASN A 179 -9.07 -9.97 3.47
C ASN A 179 -8.98 -8.65 2.67
N MET A 180 -7.77 -8.14 2.47
CA MET A 180 -7.53 -6.88 1.80
C MET A 180 -6.25 -6.96 0.97
N GLY A 181 -6.10 -6.05 0.01
CA GLY A 181 -4.90 -5.96 -0.81
C GLY A 181 -4.70 -4.58 -1.40
N ILE A 182 -3.44 -4.22 -1.63
CA ILE A 182 -3.05 -2.99 -2.32
C ILE A 182 -2.44 -3.33 -3.68
N PHE A 183 -2.90 -2.65 -4.71
CA PHE A 183 -2.46 -2.77 -6.09
C PHE A 183 -1.96 -1.42 -6.55
N LYS A 184 -0.68 -1.26 -6.81
CA LYS A 184 -0.10 0.05 -7.13
C LYS A 184 1.07 -0.06 -8.08
N GLY A 185 1.40 1.03 -8.75
CA GLY A 185 2.54 1.06 -9.66
C GLY A 185 2.72 2.40 -10.36
N VAL A 186 3.68 2.44 -11.27
CA VAL A 186 3.93 3.63 -12.11
C VAL A 186 3.01 3.57 -13.33
N GLY A 187 2.05 4.49 -13.37
CA GLY A 187 1.07 4.60 -14.45
C GLY A 187 -0.12 5.46 -14.02
N PHE A 188 -1.04 5.72 -14.94
CA PHE A 188 -2.34 6.30 -14.58
C PHE A 188 -3.19 5.26 -13.83
N PRO A 189 -4.06 5.67 -12.90
CA PRO A 189 -4.91 4.74 -12.14
C PRO A 189 -5.70 3.77 -13.03
N GLU A 190 -6.26 4.24 -14.14
CA GLU A 190 -7.01 3.40 -15.08
C GLU A 190 -6.13 2.35 -15.77
N ASP A 191 -4.89 2.69 -16.13
CA ASP A 191 -3.93 1.74 -16.72
C ASP A 191 -3.48 0.70 -15.67
N ILE A 192 -3.23 1.15 -14.43
CA ILE A 192 -2.90 0.28 -13.29
C ILE A 192 -4.06 -0.67 -12.96
N GLY A 193 -5.30 -0.17 -13.02
CA GLY A 193 -6.50 -0.98 -12.79
C GLY A 193 -6.66 -2.06 -13.85
N LEU A 194 -6.41 -1.73 -15.12
CA LEU A 194 -6.41 -2.70 -16.21
C LEU A 194 -5.27 -3.72 -16.06
N PHE A 195 -4.06 -3.26 -15.71
CA PHE A 195 -2.89 -4.11 -15.50
C PHE A 195 -3.14 -5.14 -14.41
N PHE A 196 -3.67 -4.75 -13.24
CA PHE A 196 -3.97 -5.65 -12.13
C PHE A 196 -5.33 -6.36 -12.22
N ARG A 197 -6.07 -6.20 -13.33
CA ARG A 197 -7.38 -6.85 -13.54
C ARG A 197 -8.39 -6.51 -12.44
N ILE A 198 -8.37 -5.26 -11.96
CA ILE A 198 -9.19 -4.82 -10.82
C ILE A 198 -10.70 -5.04 -11.06
N ASP A 199 -11.15 -4.96 -12.31
CA ASP A 199 -12.52 -5.25 -12.72
C ASP A 199 -12.99 -6.69 -12.40
N GLU A 200 -12.06 -7.64 -12.27
CA GLU A 200 -12.37 -9.05 -11.98
C GLU A 200 -12.45 -9.36 -10.48
N TYR A 201 -11.94 -8.47 -9.64
CA TYR A 201 -12.05 -8.58 -8.19
C TYR A 201 -13.41 -8.05 -7.70
N LYS A 202 -13.90 -8.63 -6.60
CA LYS A 202 -15.09 -8.15 -5.90
C LYS A 202 -14.75 -7.83 -4.45
N GLY A 203 -15.03 -6.61 -4.03
CA GLY A 203 -14.79 -6.10 -2.67
C GLY A 203 -15.94 -5.21 -2.23
N TYR A 204 -16.07 -4.95 -0.94
CA TYR A 204 -17.12 -4.08 -0.38
C TYR A 204 -16.64 -2.65 -0.12
N LEU A 205 -15.32 -2.42 -0.06
CA LEU A 205 -14.70 -1.11 0.09
C LEU A 205 -13.50 -1.02 -0.84
N TRP A 206 -13.44 0.08 -1.57
CA TRP A 206 -12.37 0.41 -2.51
C TRP A 206 -11.90 1.83 -2.30
N THR A 207 -10.59 2.03 -2.31
CA THR A 207 -9.97 3.36 -2.42
C THR A 207 -9.03 3.36 -3.61
N SER A 208 -8.83 4.53 -4.22
CA SER A 208 -7.94 4.69 -5.36
C SER A 208 -7.24 6.04 -5.31
N HIS A 209 -6.07 6.08 -5.93
CA HIS A 209 -5.25 7.26 -5.97
C HIS A 209 -4.52 7.39 -7.32
N GLY A 210 -4.51 8.59 -7.86
CA GLY A 210 -3.66 9.00 -8.97
C GLY A 210 -2.68 10.09 -8.52
N ARG A 211 -1.38 9.80 -8.62
CA ARG A 211 -0.30 10.61 -8.05
C ARG A 211 0.17 11.67 -9.05
N PHE A 212 0.40 12.86 -8.51
CA PHE A 212 1.06 13.98 -9.18
C PHE A 212 2.26 14.43 -8.33
N PRO A 213 3.42 13.74 -8.39
CA PRO A 213 4.57 14.15 -7.59
C PRO A 213 5.20 15.42 -8.16
N THR A 214 5.50 16.37 -7.28
CA THR A 214 6.15 17.65 -7.63
C THR A 214 7.68 17.59 -7.49
N ASN A 215 8.23 16.67 -6.68
CA ASN A 215 9.65 16.65 -6.30
C ASN A 215 10.36 15.27 -6.33
N SER A 216 9.68 14.18 -6.72
CA SER A 216 10.26 12.81 -6.67
C SER A 216 10.03 12.02 -7.95
N VAL A 217 11.02 11.22 -8.37
CA VAL A 217 10.86 10.25 -9.46
C VAL A 217 9.78 9.22 -9.07
N GLY A 218 8.83 8.96 -9.98
CA GLY A 218 7.83 7.91 -9.79
C GLY A 218 8.48 6.54 -9.82
N TRP A 219 8.22 5.72 -8.80
CA TRP A 219 8.67 4.33 -8.75
C TRP A 219 7.57 3.48 -8.07
N TRP A 220 7.57 2.17 -8.32
CA TRP A 220 6.45 1.30 -8.00
C TRP A 220 6.08 1.27 -6.50
N GLY A 221 7.06 1.13 -5.61
CA GLY A 221 6.82 1.12 -4.16
C GLY A 221 6.38 2.47 -3.60
N GLY A 222 6.74 3.58 -4.25
CA GLY A 222 6.37 4.94 -3.87
C GLY A 222 5.01 5.40 -4.39
N ALA A 223 4.32 4.58 -5.19
CA ALA A 223 2.93 4.84 -5.57
C ALA A 223 2.00 4.64 -4.37
N HIS A 224 0.88 5.34 -4.38
CA HIS A 224 -0.21 5.18 -3.39
C HIS A 224 -1.19 4.12 -3.91
N PRO A 225 -1.98 3.46 -3.05
CA PRO A 225 -2.05 3.61 -1.57
C PRO A 225 -0.84 3.05 -0.79
N PHE A 226 -0.74 3.44 0.48
CA PHE A 226 0.11 2.79 1.48
C PHE A 226 -0.73 1.97 2.44
N GLY A 227 -0.16 0.92 3.02
CA GLY A 227 -0.85 0.11 4.02
C GLY A 227 0.08 -0.60 4.99
N LEU A 228 -0.47 -0.93 6.15
CA LEU A 228 0.17 -1.70 7.21
C LEU A 228 -0.94 -2.41 7.98
N LEU A 229 -0.86 -3.73 8.11
CA LEU A 229 -1.99 -4.54 8.60
C LEU A 229 -3.23 -4.23 7.77
N ASP A 230 -4.38 -4.03 8.41
CA ASP A 230 -5.66 -3.76 7.76
C ASP A 230 -5.87 -2.27 7.40
N TRP A 231 -4.89 -1.42 7.71
CA TRP A 231 -4.93 0.00 7.37
C TRP A 231 -4.49 0.22 5.92
N SER A 232 -5.21 1.08 5.20
CA SER A 232 -4.74 1.68 3.97
C SER A 232 -4.98 3.19 3.95
N VAL A 233 -4.02 3.94 3.43
CA VAL A 233 -4.05 5.40 3.38
C VAL A 233 -3.86 5.86 1.93
N VAL A 234 -4.77 6.72 1.49
CA VAL A 234 -4.63 7.57 0.31
C VAL A 234 -4.59 9.01 0.78
N HIS A 235 -3.65 9.79 0.25
CA HIS A 235 -3.41 11.17 0.68
C HIS A 235 -3.19 12.05 -0.55
N ASN A 236 -3.91 13.17 -0.61
CA ASN A 236 -3.74 14.21 -1.62
C ASN A 236 -3.29 15.47 -0.89
N GLY A 237 -2.03 15.81 -1.08
CA GLY A 237 -1.38 16.92 -0.41
C GLY A 237 0.09 16.62 -0.18
N GLU A 238 0.70 17.42 0.69
CA GLU A 238 2.09 17.27 1.09
C GLU A 238 2.21 17.63 2.57
N ILE A 239 2.79 16.74 3.38
CA ILE A 239 3.08 17.01 4.79
C ILE A 239 4.44 17.68 4.92
N SER A 240 4.43 18.98 5.25
CA SER A 240 5.64 19.79 5.43
C SER A 240 6.55 19.29 6.56
N SER A 241 6.00 18.61 7.56
CA SER A 241 6.72 18.06 8.72
C SER A 241 7.24 16.63 8.53
N TYR A 242 7.33 16.13 7.29
CA TYR A 242 7.77 14.77 6.94
C TYR A 242 9.00 14.29 7.73
N GLY A 243 10.09 15.06 7.73
CA GLY A 243 11.35 14.64 8.37
C GLY A 243 11.23 14.48 9.90
N THR A 244 10.43 15.32 10.56
CA THR A 244 10.16 15.24 12.00
C THR A 244 9.28 14.03 12.30
N ASN A 245 8.21 13.84 11.54
CA ASN A 245 7.28 12.74 11.76
C ASN A 245 7.91 11.38 11.47
N LYS A 246 8.76 11.29 10.42
CA LYS A 246 9.57 10.10 10.14
C LYS A 246 10.44 9.72 11.34
N ARG A 247 11.20 10.67 11.90
CA ARG A 247 12.03 10.42 13.09
C ARG A 247 11.20 10.00 14.30
N PHE A 248 10.04 10.61 14.49
CA PHE A 248 9.13 10.26 15.57
C PHE A 248 8.70 8.80 15.49
N VAL A 249 8.17 8.34 14.35
CA VAL A 249 7.72 6.94 14.20
C VAL A 249 8.88 5.94 14.24
N SER A 250 10.07 6.31 13.74
CA SER A 250 11.27 5.47 13.87
C SER A 250 11.70 5.25 15.32
N GLY A 251 11.46 6.21 16.21
CA GLY A 251 11.65 6.04 17.66
C GLY A 251 10.79 4.93 18.28
N PHE A 252 9.73 4.51 17.58
CA PHE A 252 8.84 3.41 18.00
C PHE A 252 9.03 2.13 17.16
N GLY A 253 10.08 2.05 16.33
CA GLY A 253 10.41 0.87 15.53
C GLY A 253 9.74 0.80 14.15
N TYR A 254 9.11 1.89 13.68
CA TYR A 254 8.57 1.97 12.32
C TYR A 254 9.62 2.56 11.37
N GLU A 255 10.06 1.76 10.41
CA GLU A 255 11.10 2.13 9.46
C GLU A 255 10.48 2.56 8.13
N CYS A 256 10.63 3.84 7.78
CA CYS A 256 10.10 4.37 6.52
C CYS A 256 11.15 4.24 5.41
N THR A 257 10.93 3.32 4.48
CA THR A 257 11.86 2.99 3.38
C THR A 257 11.37 3.44 2.02
N LEU A 258 10.09 3.79 1.90
CA LEU A 258 9.43 4.11 0.63
C LEU A 258 9.44 5.62 0.29
N SER A 259 9.98 6.44 1.20
CA SER A 259 10.29 7.87 1.00
C SER A 259 9.09 8.73 0.63
N THR A 260 7.95 8.48 1.25
CA THR A 260 6.75 9.32 1.12
C THR A 260 6.23 9.74 2.48
N ASP A 261 5.59 10.90 2.55
CA ASP A 261 4.86 11.33 3.74
C ASP A 261 3.69 10.39 4.09
N THR A 262 3.07 9.80 3.07
CA THR A 262 1.90 8.92 3.23
C THR A 262 2.26 7.60 3.91
N GLU A 263 3.48 7.09 3.70
CA GLU A 263 4.04 5.99 4.50
C GLU A 263 4.08 6.36 5.99
N VAL A 264 4.54 7.57 6.31
CA VAL A 264 4.61 8.06 7.70
C VAL A 264 3.22 8.19 8.32
N ILE A 265 2.23 8.71 7.57
CA ILE A 265 0.82 8.78 8.05
C ILE A 265 0.30 7.38 8.37
N THR A 266 0.56 6.41 7.50
CA THR A 266 0.11 5.03 7.68
C THR A 266 0.66 4.43 8.98
N TYR A 267 1.95 4.67 9.26
CA TYR A 267 2.59 4.19 10.49
C TYR A 267 2.15 4.96 11.74
N LEU A 268 1.89 6.27 11.61
CA LEU A 268 1.31 7.08 12.68
C LEU A 268 -0.08 6.57 13.08
N LEU A 269 -0.93 6.20 12.13
CA LEU A 269 -2.24 5.63 12.42
C LEU A 269 -2.14 4.35 13.24
N ASP A 270 -1.27 3.42 12.83
CA ASP A 270 -1.04 2.18 13.59
C ASP A 270 -0.49 2.47 15.00
N LEU A 271 0.51 3.36 15.11
CA LEU A 271 1.09 3.76 16.38
C LEU A 271 0.03 4.35 17.33
N ILE A 272 -0.77 5.30 16.84
CA ILE A 272 -1.73 6.03 17.67
C ILE A 272 -2.90 5.12 18.08
N VAL A 273 -3.49 4.40 17.12
CA VAL A 273 -4.67 3.57 17.38
C VAL A 273 -4.29 2.30 18.13
N ARG A 274 -3.35 1.53 17.59
CA ARG A 274 -3.06 0.18 18.10
C ARG A 274 -2.08 0.18 19.26
N LYS A 275 -1.02 0.99 19.21
CA LYS A 275 0.03 0.98 20.26
C LYS A 275 -0.27 1.94 21.41
N GLN A 276 -0.76 3.13 21.12
CA GLN A 276 -1.11 4.14 22.14
C GLN A 276 -2.56 4.04 22.62
N LYS A 277 -3.38 3.19 21.97
CA LYS A 277 -4.78 2.94 22.35
C LYS A 277 -5.64 4.20 22.34
N ILE A 278 -5.33 5.15 21.46
CA ILE A 278 -6.21 6.28 21.21
C ILE A 278 -7.43 5.76 20.45
N ASP A 279 -8.60 6.15 20.93
CA ASP A 279 -9.87 5.73 20.37
C ASP A 279 -10.00 6.17 18.89
N ILE A 280 -10.52 5.27 18.05
CA ILE A 280 -10.60 5.51 16.60
C ILE A 280 -11.60 6.62 16.26
N GLU A 281 -12.65 6.83 17.06
CA GLU A 281 -13.60 7.93 16.88
C GLU A 281 -12.89 9.27 17.12
N MET A 282 -11.99 9.32 18.10
CA MET A 282 -11.19 10.52 18.35
C MET A 282 -10.19 10.78 17.22
N VAL A 283 -9.53 9.74 16.71
CA VAL A 283 -8.63 9.87 15.55
C VAL A 283 -9.41 10.35 14.32
N HIS A 284 -10.62 9.83 14.10
CA HIS A 284 -11.51 10.28 13.02
C HIS A 284 -11.82 11.78 13.13
N LEU A 285 -12.16 12.29 14.32
CA LEU A 285 -12.44 13.71 14.54
C LEU A 285 -11.24 14.63 14.26
N ILE A 286 -10.01 14.12 14.37
CA ILE A 286 -8.80 14.88 14.06
C ILE A 286 -8.54 14.93 12.55
N LEU A 287 -8.95 13.89 11.80
CA LEU A 287 -8.68 13.74 10.37
C LEU A 287 -9.78 14.31 9.47
N ALA A 288 -11.01 14.44 9.98
CA ALA A 288 -12.18 14.97 9.27
C ALA A 288 -12.18 16.50 9.19
#